data_AF-A0A7H4NYJ4-F1
#
_entry.id   AF-A0A7H4NYJ4-F1
#
_cell.length_a   1.000
_cell.length_b   1.000
_cell.length_c   1.000
_cell.angle_alpha   90.00
_cell.angle_beta   90.00
_cell.angle_gamma   90.00
#
_symmetry.space_group_name_H-M   'P 1'
#
loop_
_entity.id
_entity.type
_entity.pdbx_description
1 polymer ?
#
loop_
_entity_poly.entity_id
_entity_poly.type
_entity_poly.pdbx_seq_one_letter_code
_entity_poly.pdbx_strand_id
1 'polypeptide(L)'
;MRTQVIVPALDEYDEVISWQGVRGQESPARALLPEWEEDADDTPGLHVYRPILNWLHEDVFAIAKRHGIKPNPLYLQGCSRVGCMPCIHARKSELAEIFLRWPEEISRVAEWERMVAECSRRGNSTFFPSTHDPRRAEKRIEVITVDAYGIESYRDWALTTRGGAQFDLLAGMNDKAVCSSVYAGVCE
;
A
#
# COMPACT_ATOMS: atom_id res chain seq x y z
N MET A 1 -14.50 -11.30 3.79
CA MET A 1 -13.79 -12.55 4.17
C MET A 1 -14.44 -13.24 5.36
N ARG A 2 -14.51 -12.65 6.56
CA ARG A 2 -15.09 -13.31 7.75
C ARG A 2 -16.51 -13.84 7.52
N THR A 3 -17.44 -12.98 7.12
CA THR A 3 -18.84 -13.36 6.86
C THR A 3 -19.03 -14.25 5.63
N GLN A 4 -18.14 -14.15 4.64
CA GLN A 4 -18.30 -14.81 3.34
C GLN A 4 -17.60 -16.17 3.26
N VAL A 5 -16.59 -16.42 4.10
CA VAL A 5 -15.71 -17.60 4.01
C VAL A 5 -15.54 -18.23 5.38
N ILE A 6 -15.10 -17.47 6.39
CA ILE A 6 -14.76 -18.02 7.71
C ILE A 6 -16.00 -18.53 8.43
N VAL A 7 -17.05 -17.71 8.53
CA VAL A 7 -18.30 -18.09 9.21
C VAL A 7 -18.94 -19.31 8.55
N PRO A 8 -19.15 -19.35 7.22
CA PRO A 8 -19.65 -20.55 6.57
C PRO A 8 -18.78 -21.80 6.78
N ALA A 9 -17.45 -21.65 6.86
CA ALA A 9 -16.56 -22.77 7.12
C ALA A 9 -16.70 -23.31 8.56
N LEU A 10 -16.84 -22.42 9.55
CA LEU A 10 -17.06 -22.80 10.96
C LEU A 10 -18.45 -23.41 11.20
N ASP A 11 -19.43 -23.09 10.33
CA ASP A 11 -20.75 -23.73 10.37
C ASP A 11 -20.69 -25.19 9.87
N GLU A 12 -19.70 -25.56 9.07
CA GLU A 12 -19.53 -26.89 8.47
C GLU A 12 -18.46 -27.75 9.17
N TYR A 13 -17.41 -27.12 9.69
CA TYR A 13 -16.25 -27.79 10.27
C TYR A 13 -16.00 -27.30 11.70
N ASP A 14 -15.66 -28.23 12.60
CA ASP A 14 -15.31 -27.92 14.00
C ASP A 14 -14.03 -27.07 14.10
N GLU A 15 -13.08 -27.28 13.17
CA GLU A 15 -11.77 -26.62 13.16
C GLU A 15 -11.45 -26.05 11.78
N VAL A 16 -11.14 -24.75 11.74
CA VAL A 16 -10.80 -24.00 10.52
C VAL A 16 -9.46 -23.30 10.72
N ILE A 17 -8.48 -23.65 9.87
CA ILE A 17 -7.14 -23.06 9.91
C ILE A 17 -6.99 -22.02 8.79
N SER A 18 -6.80 -20.76 9.19
CA SER A 18 -6.50 -19.64 8.29
C SER A 18 -5.00 -19.49 8.08
N TRP A 19 -4.53 -19.85 6.89
CA TRP A 19 -3.12 -19.70 6.49
C TRP A 19 -2.85 -18.27 6.02
N GLN A 20 -1.96 -17.57 6.71
CA GLN A 20 -1.66 -16.16 6.43
C GLN A 20 -0.19 -15.96 6.07
N GLY A 21 0.05 -15.26 4.95
CA GLY A 21 1.39 -14.87 4.49
C GLY A 21 1.97 -13.65 5.21
N VAL A 22 1.70 -13.50 6.52
CA VAL A 22 2.23 -12.38 7.32
C VAL A 22 3.69 -12.64 7.65
N ARG A 23 4.53 -11.61 7.55
CA ARG A 23 5.95 -11.66 7.92
C ARG A 23 6.28 -10.61 8.97
N GLY A 24 7.09 -10.98 9.95
CA GLY A 24 7.52 -10.08 11.01
C GLY A 24 8.27 -8.85 10.49
N GLN A 25 9.04 -9.01 9.40
CA GLN A 25 9.78 -7.92 8.77
C GLN A 25 8.89 -6.80 8.19
N GLU A 26 7.57 -7.01 8.07
CA GLU A 26 6.66 -6.04 7.45
C GLU A 26 6.26 -4.89 8.39
N SER A 27 6.28 -5.12 9.71
CA SER A 27 6.08 -4.06 10.72
C SER A 27 6.46 -4.53 12.13
N PRO A 28 6.78 -3.60 13.06
CA PRO A 28 7.04 -3.97 14.46
C PRO A 28 5.88 -4.73 15.12
N ALA A 29 4.63 -4.37 14.80
CA ALA A 29 3.45 -5.07 15.31
C ALA A 29 3.37 -6.51 14.79
N ARG A 30 3.71 -6.74 13.51
CA ARG A 30 3.71 -8.09 12.92
C ARG A 30 4.82 -8.97 13.47
N ALA A 31 5.96 -8.40 13.86
CA ALA A 31 7.06 -9.12 14.49
C ALA A 31 6.70 -9.71 15.86
N LEU A 32 5.64 -9.22 16.51
CA LEU A 32 5.16 -9.70 17.80
C LEU A 32 4.06 -10.76 17.69
N LEU A 33 3.56 -11.04 16.49
CA LEU A 33 2.52 -12.05 16.29
C LEU A 33 3.11 -13.45 16.49
N PRO A 34 2.33 -14.41 17.02
CA PRO A 34 2.77 -15.80 17.10
C PRO A 34 2.63 -16.48 15.72
N GLU A 35 3.46 -17.50 15.48
CA GLU A 35 3.36 -18.34 14.28
C GLU A 35 2.01 -19.10 14.25
N TRP A 36 1.56 -19.56 15.41
CA TRP A 36 0.28 -20.22 15.61
C TRP A 36 -0.57 -19.45 16.62
N GLU A 37 -1.83 -19.26 16.31
CA GLU A 37 -2.82 -18.64 17.18
C GLU A 37 -4.06 -19.53 17.22
N GLU A 38 -4.37 -20.04 18.40
CA GLU A 38 -5.58 -20.82 18.68
C GLU A 38 -6.73 -19.87 19.02
N ASP A 39 -7.95 -20.24 18.64
CA ASP A 39 -9.17 -19.44 18.81
C ASP A 39 -9.02 -17.94 18.49
N ALA A 40 -8.44 -17.66 17.33
CA ALA A 40 -8.13 -16.31 16.88
C ALA A 40 -9.37 -15.39 16.86
N ASP A 41 -9.17 -14.12 17.18
CA ASP A 41 -10.24 -13.13 17.38
C ASP A 41 -11.33 -13.61 18.36
N ASP A 42 -10.95 -14.30 19.44
CA ASP A 42 -11.85 -14.90 20.45
C ASP A 42 -12.94 -15.79 19.82
N THR A 43 -12.61 -16.50 18.74
CA THR A 43 -13.55 -17.31 17.96
C THR A 43 -13.18 -18.80 18.06
N PRO A 44 -13.95 -19.60 18.82
CA PRO A 44 -13.69 -21.03 18.97
C PRO A 44 -13.62 -21.77 17.64
N GLY A 45 -12.61 -22.62 17.47
CA GLY A 45 -12.40 -23.43 16.26
C GLY A 45 -11.78 -22.67 15.10
N LEU A 46 -11.48 -21.37 15.26
CA LEU A 46 -10.74 -20.59 14.26
C LEU A 46 -9.28 -20.49 14.68
N HIS A 47 -8.39 -21.09 13.89
CA HIS A 47 -6.95 -20.98 14.12
C HIS A 47 -6.28 -20.14 13.04
N VAL A 48 -5.17 -19.49 13.37
CA VAL A 48 -4.33 -18.80 12.39
C VAL A 48 -2.93 -19.40 12.37
N TYR A 49 -2.46 -19.73 11.17
CA TYR A 49 -1.12 -20.22 10.94
C TYR A 49 -0.32 -19.29 10.02
N ARG A 50 0.89 -18.90 10.44
CA ARG A 50 1.76 -17.93 9.77
C ARG A 50 3.12 -18.56 9.42
N PRO A 51 3.17 -19.50 8.45
CA PRO A 51 4.36 -20.33 8.19
C PRO A 51 5.61 -19.57 7.78
N ILE A 52 5.44 -18.35 7.26
CA ILE A 52 6.55 -17.51 6.77
C ILE A 52 6.84 -16.34 7.71
N LEU A 53 6.36 -16.38 8.96
CA LEU A 53 6.48 -15.26 9.91
C LEU A 53 7.92 -14.75 10.02
N ASN A 54 8.89 -15.66 10.06
CA ASN A 54 10.31 -15.34 10.24
C ASN A 54 11.09 -15.18 8.92
N TRP A 55 10.43 -15.27 7.77
CA TRP A 55 11.09 -15.14 6.48
C TRP A 55 11.41 -13.69 6.14
N LEU A 56 12.55 -13.47 5.49
CA LEU A 56 12.92 -12.18 4.93
C LEU A 56 12.27 -11.97 3.55
N HIS A 57 12.29 -10.74 3.04
CA HIS A 57 11.86 -10.45 1.66
C HIS A 57 12.66 -11.26 0.64
N GLU A 58 13.97 -11.35 0.83
CA GLU A 58 14.86 -12.11 -0.05
C GLU A 58 14.51 -13.60 -0.07
N ASP A 59 14.17 -14.21 1.07
CA ASP A 59 13.77 -15.62 1.13
C ASP A 59 12.50 -15.90 0.31
N VAL A 60 11.51 -14.99 0.39
CA VAL A 60 10.26 -15.11 -0.36
C VAL A 60 10.51 -15.02 -1.87
N PHE A 61 11.33 -14.06 -2.32
CA PHE A 61 11.64 -13.94 -3.75
C PHE A 61 12.54 -15.08 -4.23
N ALA A 62 13.48 -15.54 -3.39
CA ALA A 62 14.36 -16.67 -3.71
C ALA A 62 13.57 -17.98 -3.86
N ILE A 63 12.64 -18.28 -2.96
CA ILE A 63 11.80 -19.48 -3.10
C ILE A 63 10.90 -19.38 -4.33
N ALA A 64 10.32 -18.21 -4.59
CA ALA A 64 9.46 -18.00 -5.75
C ALA A 64 10.25 -18.24 -7.04
N LYS A 65 11.46 -17.67 -7.14
CA LYS A 65 12.39 -17.87 -8.26
C LYS A 65 12.78 -19.34 -8.42
N ARG A 66 13.13 -20.03 -7.32
CA ARG A 66 13.46 -21.47 -7.34
C ARG A 66 12.34 -22.32 -7.94
N HIS A 67 11.08 -21.95 -7.71
CA HIS A 67 9.91 -22.67 -8.22
C HIS A 67 9.32 -22.07 -9.52
N GLY A 68 10.00 -21.10 -10.15
CA GLY A 68 9.52 -20.46 -11.38
C GLY A 68 8.27 -19.59 -11.22
N ILE A 69 7.94 -19.20 -9.99
CA ILE A 69 6.82 -18.30 -9.68
C ILE A 69 7.27 -16.87 -9.94
N LYS A 70 6.60 -16.18 -10.87
CA LYS A 70 6.88 -14.78 -11.18
C LYS A 70 6.27 -13.87 -10.11
N PRO A 71 7.01 -12.88 -9.60
CA PRO A 71 6.43 -11.87 -8.70
C PRO A 71 5.40 -11.02 -9.44
N ASN A 72 4.53 -10.34 -8.68
CA ASN A 72 3.60 -9.38 -9.27
C ASN A 72 4.38 -8.30 -10.07
N PRO A 73 4.02 -8.01 -11.32
CA PRO A 73 4.73 -7.05 -12.16
C PRO A 73 4.88 -5.65 -11.56
N LEU A 74 4.00 -5.23 -10.65
CA LEU A 74 4.09 -3.93 -9.97
C LEU A 74 5.34 -3.83 -9.09
N TYR A 75 5.85 -4.95 -8.56
CA TYR A 75 7.13 -4.95 -7.85
C TYR A 75 8.31 -4.57 -8.76
N LEU A 76 8.18 -4.67 -10.09
CA LEU A 76 9.19 -4.25 -11.05
C LEU A 76 9.06 -2.76 -11.42
N GLN A 77 8.02 -2.08 -10.94
CA GLN A 77 7.61 -0.73 -11.34
C GLN A 77 7.61 0.25 -10.17
N GLY A 78 8.46 0.01 -9.15
CA GLY A 78 8.63 0.90 -8.00
C GLY A 78 7.59 0.73 -6.88
N CYS A 79 6.59 -0.15 -7.07
CA CYS A 79 5.62 -0.44 -6.02
C CYS A 79 6.24 -1.39 -4.99
N SER A 80 6.30 -0.94 -3.73
CA SER A 80 6.87 -1.73 -2.62
C SER A 80 5.85 -2.64 -1.95
N ARG A 81 4.56 -2.33 -2.13
CA ARG A 81 3.42 -3.10 -1.65
C ARG A 81 2.35 -3.08 -2.72
N VAL A 82 1.80 -4.25 -3.04
CA VAL A 82 0.67 -4.35 -3.97
C VAL A 82 -0.63 -4.47 -3.19
N GLY A 83 -1.55 -3.54 -3.44
CA GLY A 83 -2.84 -3.45 -2.75
C GLY A 83 -3.73 -2.42 -3.45
N CYS A 84 -4.27 -1.48 -2.69
CA CYS A 84 -5.02 -0.34 -3.25
C CYS A 84 -4.13 0.55 -4.13
N MET A 85 -4.71 1.15 -5.16
CA MET A 85 -4.04 2.03 -6.10
C MET A 85 -4.79 3.37 -6.21
N PRO A 86 -4.18 4.51 -5.81
CA PRO A 86 -3.11 4.62 -4.82
C PRO A 86 -3.54 4.10 -3.44
N CYS A 87 -2.57 3.87 -2.56
CA CYS A 87 -2.79 3.58 -1.14
C CYS A 87 -2.59 4.85 -0.30
N ILE A 88 -3.37 5.03 0.77
CA ILE A 88 -3.13 6.13 1.75
C ILE A 88 -1.75 6.05 2.44
N HIS A 89 -1.12 4.87 2.39
CA HIS A 89 0.23 4.60 2.88
C HIS A 89 1.28 4.54 1.76
N ALA A 90 0.94 5.02 0.55
CA ALA A 90 1.88 5.08 -0.55
C ALA A 90 3.12 5.88 -0.14
N ARG A 91 4.29 5.36 -0.48
CA ARG A 91 5.54 6.11 -0.30
C ARG A 91 5.61 7.21 -1.34
N LYS A 92 6.36 8.26 -1.04
CA LYS A 92 6.64 9.35 -1.98
C LYS A 92 7.09 8.85 -3.37
N SER A 93 8.04 7.91 -3.40
CA SER A 93 8.56 7.33 -4.64
C SER A 93 7.53 6.50 -5.39
N GLU A 94 6.68 5.75 -4.67
CA GLU A 94 5.59 5.00 -5.28
C GLU A 94 4.53 5.95 -5.86
N LEU A 95 4.17 7.01 -5.14
CA LEU A 95 3.25 8.04 -5.62
C LEU A 95 3.79 8.73 -6.88
N ALA A 96 5.09 8.97 -6.99
CA ALA A 96 5.73 9.49 -8.20
C ALA A 96 5.53 8.55 -9.40
N GLU A 97 5.74 7.24 -9.22
CA GLU A 97 5.45 6.24 -10.25
C GLU A 97 3.97 6.25 -10.65
N ILE A 98 3.05 6.42 -9.69
CA ILE A 98 1.61 6.53 -9.96
C ILE A 98 1.30 7.74 -10.84
N PHE A 99 1.81 8.93 -10.51
CA PHE A 99 1.63 10.12 -11.35
C PHE A 99 2.19 9.97 -12.77
N LEU A 100 3.26 9.17 -12.95
CA LEU A 100 3.96 9.04 -14.24
C LEU A 100 3.45 7.88 -15.11
N ARG A 101 2.99 6.79 -14.49
CA ARG A 101 2.58 5.55 -15.17
C ARG A 101 1.07 5.39 -15.23
N TRP A 102 0.36 5.85 -14.21
CA TRP A 102 -1.08 5.63 -14.03
C TRP A 102 -1.83 6.93 -13.69
N PRO A 103 -1.75 7.97 -14.53
CA PRO A 103 -2.45 9.24 -14.29
C PRO A 103 -3.98 9.08 -14.20
N GLU A 104 -4.54 8.06 -14.84
CA GLU A 104 -5.96 7.71 -14.75
C GLU A 104 -6.38 7.31 -13.32
N GLU A 105 -5.50 6.67 -12.55
CA GLU A 105 -5.77 6.28 -11.17
C GLU A 105 -5.79 7.51 -10.25
N ILE A 106 -4.94 8.52 -10.54
CA ILE A 106 -4.98 9.83 -9.87
C ILE A 106 -6.29 10.55 -10.21
N SER A 107 -6.66 10.59 -11.49
CA SER A 107 -7.91 11.22 -11.94
C SER A 107 -9.14 10.58 -11.30
N ARG A 108 -9.15 9.25 -11.17
CA ARG A 108 -10.21 8.50 -10.48
C ARG A 108 -10.33 8.92 -9.03
N VAL A 109 -9.22 9.01 -8.30
CA VAL A 109 -9.26 9.45 -6.90
C VAL A 109 -9.71 10.91 -6.77
N ALA A 110 -9.22 11.80 -7.64
CA ALA A 110 -9.64 13.19 -7.66
C ALA A 110 -11.15 13.35 -7.92
N GLU A 111 -11.73 12.50 -8.76
CA GLU A 111 -13.18 12.44 -8.96
C GLU A 111 -13.93 12.01 -7.68
N TRP A 112 -13.44 10.96 -7.00
CA TRP A 112 -13.99 10.54 -5.72
C TRP A 112 -13.89 11.62 -4.64
N GLU A 113 -12.77 12.36 -4.57
CA GLU A 113 -12.63 13.50 -3.65
C GLU A 113 -13.72 14.55 -3.89
N ARG A 114 -14.02 14.88 -5.15
CA ARG A 114 -15.10 15.83 -5.51
C ARG A 114 -16.48 15.29 -5.13
N MET A 115 -16.81 14.07 -5.54
CA MET A 115 -18.12 13.47 -5.26
C MET A 115 -18.40 13.37 -3.75
N VAL A 116 -17.40 12.94 -2.97
CA VAL A 116 -17.54 12.82 -1.51
C VAL A 116 -17.62 14.21 -0.86
N ALA A 117 -16.87 15.19 -1.38
CA ALA A 117 -16.96 16.56 -0.89
C ALA A 117 -18.35 17.18 -1.08
N GLU A 118 -19.02 16.92 -2.21
CA GLU A 118 -20.38 17.42 -2.49
C GLU A 118 -21.42 16.91 -1.46
N CYS A 119 -21.25 15.69 -0.94
CA CYS A 119 -22.13 15.12 0.07
C CYS A 119 -21.62 15.30 1.51
N SER A 120 -20.43 15.90 1.70
CA SER A 120 -19.83 16.11 3.01
C SER A 120 -20.38 17.39 3.67
N ARG A 121 -20.65 17.34 4.98
CA ARG A 121 -21.12 18.51 5.76
C ARG A 121 -20.23 19.74 5.66
N ARG A 122 -18.95 19.54 5.36
CA ARG A 122 -17.93 20.61 5.27
C ARG A 122 -17.53 20.93 3.82
N GLY A 123 -18.15 20.29 2.82
CA GLY A 123 -17.80 20.50 1.43
C GLY A 123 -16.37 20.07 1.09
N ASN A 124 -15.79 19.13 1.84
CA ASN A 124 -14.38 18.75 1.69
C ASN A 124 -14.16 17.25 1.92
N SER A 125 -13.29 16.67 1.10
CA SER A 125 -12.82 15.28 1.15
C SER A 125 -11.43 15.21 0.48
N THR A 126 -10.40 14.81 1.24
CA THR A 126 -9.04 14.68 0.72
C THR A 126 -8.52 13.26 0.97
N PHE A 127 -7.82 12.70 -0.01
CA PHE A 127 -7.34 11.32 0.01
C PHE A 127 -6.18 11.15 1.00
N PHE A 128 -5.21 12.07 0.95
CA PHE A 128 -4.14 12.13 1.92
C PHE A 128 -4.45 13.17 3.00
N PRO A 129 -4.05 12.94 4.26
CA PRO A 129 -4.08 13.99 5.27
C PRO A 129 -3.32 15.22 4.76
N SER A 130 -3.85 16.43 4.99
CA SER A 130 -3.23 17.71 4.60
C SER A 130 -1.81 17.95 5.15
N THR A 131 -1.34 17.08 6.05
CA THR A 131 0.01 17.07 6.62
C THR A 131 0.96 16.09 5.93
N HIS A 132 0.50 15.35 4.91
CA HIS A 132 1.29 14.32 4.23
C HIS A 132 2.43 14.91 3.40
N ASP A 133 2.22 16.08 2.77
CA ASP A 133 3.30 16.91 2.23
C ASP A 133 3.83 17.81 3.37
N PRO A 134 5.05 17.57 3.88
CA PRO A 134 5.60 18.36 4.98
C PRO A 134 5.76 19.85 4.67
N ARG A 135 5.77 20.23 3.38
CA ARG A 135 5.99 21.62 2.94
C ARG A 135 4.73 22.44 2.89
N ARG A 136 3.61 21.76 2.68
CA ARG A 136 2.28 22.36 2.60
C ARG A 136 1.42 21.93 3.78
N ALA A 137 2.02 21.38 4.83
CA ALA A 137 1.30 20.82 5.97
C ALA A 137 0.37 21.85 6.64
N GLU A 138 -0.92 21.55 6.68
CA GLU A 138 -1.95 22.39 7.32
C GLU A 138 -2.85 21.55 8.22
N LYS A 139 -3.31 22.13 9.33
CA LYS A 139 -4.21 21.50 10.30
C LYS A 139 -5.54 22.23 10.49
N ARG A 140 -5.62 23.50 10.05
CA ARG A 140 -6.82 24.33 10.15
C ARG A 140 -7.82 23.89 9.09
N ILE A 141 -8.89 23.23 9.52
CA ILE A 141 -9.90 22.63 8.62
C ILE A 141 -10.61 23.68 7.75
N GLU A 142 -10.62 24.94 8.17
CA GLU A 142 -11.24 26.05 7.46
C GLU A 142 -10.48 26.46 6.19
N VAL A 143 -9.20 26.08 6.09
CA VAL A 143 -8.32 26.43 4.96
C VAL A 143 -8.11 25.25 4.01
N ILE A 144 -8.36 24.02 4.49
CA ILE A 144 -8.19 22.81 3.70
C ILE A 144 -9.38 22.70 2.74
N THR A 145 -9.10 22.69 1.45
CA THR A 145 -10.06 22.45 0.36
C THR A 145 -9.57 21.33 -0.54
N VAL A 146 -10.50 20.68 -1.25
CA VAL A 146 -10.17 19.65 -2.26
C VAL A 146 -9.22 20.21 -3.32
N ASP A 147 -9.47 21.42 -3.81
CA ASP A 147 -8.63 22.02 -4.85
C ASP A 147 -7.19 22.28 -4.38
N ALA A 148 -7.02 22.65 -3.11
CA ALA A 148 -5.70 22.97 -2.57
C ALA A 148 -4.95 21.74 -2.03
N TYR A 149 -5.66 20.75 -1.49
CA TYR A 149 -5.08 19.62 -0.74
C TYR A 149 -5.51 18.23 -1.24
N GLY A 150 -6.29 18.16 -2.32
CA GLY A 150 -6.66 16.91 -2.96
C GLY A 150 -5.46 16.21 -3.59
N ILE A 151 -5.66 15.01 -4.10
CA ILE A 151 -4.57 14.14 -4.55
C ILE A 151 -3.69 14.80 -5.62
N GLU A 152 -4.28 15.55 -6.55
CA GLU A 152 -3.58 16.26 -7.63
C GLU A 152 -2.52 17.25 -7.09
N SER A 153 -2.75 17.80 -5.90
CA SER A 153 -1.85 18.76 -5.27
C SER A 153 -0.49 18.16 -4.86
N TYR A 154 -0.38 16.83 -4.81
CA TYR A 154 0.82 16.10 -4.41
C TYR A 154 1.80 15.82 -5.55
N ARG A 155 1.46 16.14 -6.81
CA ARG A 155 2.27 15.81 -7.98
C ARG A 155 3.71 16.33 -7.88
N ASP A 156 3.85 17.64 -7.66
CA ASP A 156 5.16 18.29 -7.62
C ASP A 156 5.98 17.80 -6.43
N TRP A 157 5.32 17.62 -5.27
CA TRP A 157 5.97 17.02 -4.12
C TRP A 157 6.46 15.61 -4.44
N ALA A 158 5.63 14.73 -4.99
CA ALA A 158 6.00 13.35 -5.31
C ALA A 158 7.24 13.27 -6.23
N LEU A 159 7.33 14.16 -7.22
CA LEU A 159 8.41 14.20 -8.22
C LEU A 159 9.71 14.90 -7.74
N THR A 160 9.78 15.30 -6.48
CA THR A 160 11.00 15.90 -5.92
C THR A 160 11.84 14.89 -5.14
N THR A 161 13.13 15.17 -4.98
CA THR A 161 14.07 14.36 -4.18
C THR A 161 13.71 14.37 -2.69
N ARG A 162 14.48 13.64 -1.87
CA ARG A 162 14.32 13.61 -0.42
C ARG A 162 14.39 15.04 0.15
N GLY A 163 13.40 15.42 0.95
CA GLY A 163 13.27 16.78 1.50
C GLY A 163 12.36 17.71 0.69
N GLY A 164 12.02 17.33 -0.55
CA GLY A 164 10.93 17.93 -1.32
C GLY A 164 11.28 19.15 -2.17
N ALA A 165 12.56 19.54 -2.26
CA ALA A 165 12.99 20.87 -2.75
C ALA A 165 13.38 20.94 -4.21
N GLN A 166 13.98 19.87 -4.68
CA GLN A 166 14.57 19.80 -6.00
C GLN A 166 13.85 18.70 -6.75
N PHE A 167 13.42 18.99 -7.98
CA PHE A 167 12.89 17.95 -8.86
C PHE A 167 13.94 16.88 -9.08
N ASP A 168 13.51 15.62 -9.06
CA ASP A 168 14.39 14.50 -9.35
C ASP A 168 14.59 14.36 -10.87
N LEU A 169 15.54 15.15 -11.39
CA LEU A 169 15.88 15.17 -12.81
C LEU A 169 16.41 13.81 -13.29
N LEU A 170 17.02 13.01 -12.41
CA LEU A 170 17.53 11.68 -12.73
C LEU A 170 16.41 10.63 -12.79
N ALA A 171 15.41 10.71 -11.91
CA ALA A 171 14.22 9.87 -12.00
C ALA A 171 13.42 10.12 -13.29
N GLY A 172 13.38 11.37 -13.77
CA GLY A 172 12.77 11.70 -15.08
C GLY A 172 13.54 11.17 -16.30
N MET A 173 14.81 10.80 -16.14
CA MET A 173 15.67 10.22 -17.19
C MET A 173 15.72 8.70 -17.16
N ASN A 174 15.31 8.06 -16.06
CA ASN A 174 15.22 6.61 -15.98
C ASN A 174 14.06 6.13 -16.86
N ASP A 175 14.43 5.49 -17.97
CA ASP A 175 13.49 4.99 -18.97
C ASP A 175 12.51 3.99 -18.33
N LYS A 176 11.23 4.03 -18.72
CA LYS A 176 10.14 3.19 -18.17
C LYS A 176 10.39 1.69 -18.36
N ALA A 177 11.39 1.33 -19.17
CA ALA A 177 11.83 -0.01 -19.52
C ALA A 177 12.80 -0.66 -18.51
N VAL A 178 13.42 0.11 -17.61
CA VAL A 178 14.33 -0.45 -16.59
C VAL A 178 13.56 -0.81 -15.34
N CYS A 179 13.87 -1.97 -14.76
CA CYS A 179 13.25 -2.44 -13.52
C CYS A 179 13.53 -1.46 -12.36
N SER A 180 12.47 -0.96 -11.72
CA SER A 180 12.56 -0.05 -10.57
C SER A 180 12.21 -0.75 -9.24
N SER A 181 12.50 -2.05 -9.12
CA SER A 181 12.16 -2.79 -7.91
C SER A 181 12.89 -2.28 -6.67
N VAL A 182 12.17 -2.21 -5.55
CA VAL A 182 12.73 -1.89 -4.24
C VAL A 182 13.40 -3.11 -3.59
N TYR A 183 13.12 -4.32 -4.07
CA TYR A 183 13.62 -5.56 -3.49
C TYR A 183 14.76 -6.14 -4.32
N ALA A 184 15.85 -6.49 -3.64
CA ALA A 184 16.99 -7.18 -4.26
C ALA A 184 16.56 -8.56 -4.82
N GLY A 185 17.11 -8.94 -5.97
CA GLY A 185 16.83 -10.23 -6.62
C GLY A 185 15.53 -10.30 -7.44
N VAL A 186 14.71 -9.25 -7.45
CA VAL A 186 13.45 -9.21 -8.25
C VAL A 186 13.71 -8.84 -9.71
N CYS A 187 14.73 -8.02 -9.96
CA CYS A 187 15.12 -7.55 -11.31
C CYS A 187 16.17 -8.45 -11.99
N GLU A 188 16.59 -9.55 -11.36
CA GLU A 188 17.66 -10.45 -11.84
C GLU A 188 17.17 -11.64 -12.66
#